data_AF-A0A9J6ETT9-F1
#
_entry.id   AF-A0A9J6ETT9-F1
#
_cell.length_a   1.000
_cell.length_b   1.000
_cell.length_c   1.000
_cell.angle_alpha   90.00
_cell.angle_beta   90.00
_cell.angle_gamma   90.00
#
_symmetry.space_group_name_H-M   'P 1'
#
loop_
_entity.id
_entity.type
_entity.pdbx_description
1 polymer ?
#
loop_
_entity_poly.entity_id
_entity_poly.type
_entity_poly.pdbx_seq_one_letter_code
_entity_poly.pdbx_strand_id
1 'polypeptide(L)'
;MDEFTLFQLEPTETFSLSVDQHWQKVFELKKADGSAKYPLLCKVIKALLCIPHGNADLERGFSENRRMLLERARLTIHNVNGIRQILSHAKRFGGDPSKFVVTPTIIKAVQASSKRYRERIAAEESVAK
;
A
#
# COMPACT_ATOMS: atom_id res chain seq x y z
N MET A 1 -2.58 33.78 -14.38
CA MET A 1 -3.71 32.98 -13.90
C MET A 1 -3.18 31.61 -13.57
N ASP A 2 -3.40 31.11 -12.36
CA ASP A 2 -2.87 29.80 -11.95
C ASP A 2 -3.77 28.65 -12.45
N GLU A 3 -3.26 27.41 -12.35
CA GLU A 3 -4.00 26.22 -12.81
C GLU A 3 -5.32 26.02 -12.07
N PHE A 4 -5.40 26.43 -10.80
CA PHE A 4 -6.60 26.29 -9.99
C PHE A 4 -7.71 27.24 -10.46
N THR A 5 -7.38 28.50 -10.73
CA THR A 5 -8.31 29.49 -11.28
C THR A 5 -8.82 29.05 -12.65
N LEU A 6 -7.95 28.45 -13.48
CA LEU A 6 -8.35 27.88 -14.78
C LEU A 6 -9.28 26.67 -14.62
N PHE A 7 -9.04 25.83 -13.62
CA PHE A 7 -9.89 24.67 -13.33
C PHE A 7 -11.30 25.08 -12.87
N GLN A 8 -11.44 26.19 -12.12
CA GLN A 8 -12.75 26.69 -11.68
C GLN A 8 -13.69 27.07 -12.83
N LEU A 9 -13.15 27.36 -14.01
CA LEU A 9 -13.90 27.68 -15.22
C LEU A 9 -14.26 26.43 -16.04
N GLU A 10 -13.73 25.25 -15.66
CA GLU A 10 -13.95 24.01 -16.38
C GLU A 10 -15.37 23.48 -16.06
N PRO A 11 -16.19 23.20 -17.08
CA PRO A 11 -17.52 22.61 -16.87
C PRO A 11 -17.33 21.15 -16.42
N THR A 12 -17.27 20.95 -15.11
CA THR A 12 -17.05 19.63 -14.51
C THR A 12 -18.37 19.11 -13.93
N GLU A 13 -18.87 17.98 -14.43
CA GLU A 13 -20.03 17.31 -13.84
C GLU A 13 -19.67 16.70 -12.49
N THR A 14 -20.29 17.18 -11.41
CA THR A 14 -19.87 16.90 -10.02
C THR A 14 -20.75 15.89 -9.28
N PHE A 15 -21.90 15.48 -9.80
CA PHE A 15 -22.97 14.97 -8.92
C PHE A 15 -23.09 13.45 -8.72
N SER A 16 -22.14 12.61 -9.18
CA SER A 16 -22.30 11.14 -9.00
C SER A 16 -21.02 10.31 -8.81
N LEU A 17 -19.84 10.92 -8.79
CA LEU A 17 -18.57 10.18 -8.70
C LEU A 17 -17.97 10.24 -7.31
N SER A 18 -17.28 9.18 -6.91
CA SER A 18 -16.36 9.26 -5.77
C SER A 18 -15.26 10.29 -6.03
N VAL A 19 -14.71 10.89 -4.98
CA VAL A 19 -13.68 11.94 -5.07
C VAL A 19 -12.50 11.47 -5.92
N ASP A 20 -12.06 10.22 -5.75
CA ASP A 20 -10.97 9.63 -6.54
C ASP A 20 -11.30 9.54 -8.03
N GLN A 21 -12.52 9.09 -8.37
CA GLN A 21 -12.97 8.98 -9.76
C GLN A 21 -13.13 10.34 -10.43
N HIS A 22 -13.62 11.34 -9.69
CA HIS A 22 -13.73 12.70 -10.17
C HIS A 22 -12.34 13.25 -10.55
N TRP A 23 -11.38 13.18 -9.62
CA TRP A 23 -10.04 13.70 -9.86
C TRP A 23 -9.27 12.88 -10.89
N GLN A 24 -9.51 11.57 -10.99
CA GLN A 24 -8.93 10.74 -12.04
C GLN A 24 -9.32 11.24 -13.44
N LYS A 25 -10.59 11.63 -13.65
CA LYS A 25 -11.01 12.24 -14.93
C LYS A 25 -10.26 13.55 -15.22
N VAL A 26 -10.07 14.38 -14.20
CA VAL A 26 -9.30 15.63 -14.32
C VAL A 26 -7.83 15.36 -14.65
N PHE A 27 -7.25 14.31 -14.08
CA PHE A 27 -5.86 13.89 -14.37
C PHE A 27 -5.66 13.41 -15.82
N GLU A 28 -6.71 12.91 -16.44
CA GLU A 28 -6.71 12.41 -17.82
C GLU A 28 -6.89 13.52 -18.86
N LEU A 29 -7.30 14.72 -18.44
CA LEU A 29 -7.44 15.87 -19.33
C LEU A 29 -6.07 16.25 -19.93
N LYS A 30 -6.05 16.35 -21.26
CA LYS A 30 -4.87 16.72 -22.04
C LYS A 30 -5.11 17.99 -22.83
N LYS A 31 -4.04 18.74 -23.07
CA LYS A 31 -4.01 19.83 -24.04
C LYS A 31 -3.93 19.25 -25.46
N ALA A 32 -4.06 20.12 -26.46
CA ALA A 32 -3.96 19.74 -27.87
C ALA A 32 -2.60 19.10 -28.24
N ASP A 33 -1.54 19.40 -27.48
CA ASP A 33 -0.20 18.81 -27.63
C ASP A 33 -0.04 17.45 -26.93
N GLY A 34 -1.10 16.93 -26.30
CA GLY A 34 -1.08 15.67 -25.55
C GLY A 34 -0.47 15.76 -24.14
N SER A 35 0.01 16.93 -23.71
CA SER A 35 0.48 17.16 -22.35
C SER A 35 -0.68 17.27 -21.35
N ALA A 36 -0.41 17.00 -20.08
CA ALA A 36 -1.42 17.11 -19.02
C ALA A 36 -1.96 18.55 -18.95
N LYS A 37 -3.28 18.70 -18.82
CA LYS A 37 -3.93 20.01 -18.78
C LYS A 37 -3.57 20.81 -17.53
N TYR A 38 -3.50 20.14 -16.37
CA TYR A 38 -3.19 20.76 -15.06
C TYR A 38 -2.08 20.01 -14.29
N PRO A 39 -0.82 20.05 -14.77
CA PRO A 39 0.26 19.21 -14.22
C PRO A 39 0.61 19.51 -12.76
N LEU A 40 0.54 20.77 -12.30
CA LEU A 40 0.83 21.13 -10.92
C LEU A 40 -0.35 20.80 -10.00
N LEU A 41 -1.57 21.13 -10.42
CA LEU A 41 -2.78 20.82 -9.67
C LEU A 41 -2.92 19.31 -9.46
N CYS A 42 -2.64 18.50 -10.48
CA CYS A 42 -2.65 17.04 -10.37
C CYS A 42 -1.71 16.53 -9.26
N LYS A 43 -0.51 17.11 -9.15
CA LYS A 43 0.46 16.72 -8.11
C LYS A 43 -0.02 17.10 -6.71
N VAL A 44 -0.55 18.32 -6.56
CA VAL A 44 -1.06 18.83 -5.28
C VAL A 44 -2.23 17.98 -4.80
N ILE A 45 -3.21 17.71 -5.67
CA ILE A 45 -4.38 16.91 -5.30
C ILE A 45 -4.00 15.47 -4.97
N LYS A 46 -3.11 14.84 -5.74
CA LYS A 46 -2.62 13.48 -5.41
C LYS A 46 -1.97 13.43 -4.02
N ALA A 47 -1.19 14.45 -3.67
CA ALA A 47 -0.61 14.55 -2.34
C ALA A 47 -1.68 14.71 -1.26
N LEU A 48 -2.68 15.56 -1.48
CA LEU A 48 -3.80 15.78 -0.55
C LEU A 48 -4.65 14.52 -0.35
N LEU A 49 -4.97 13.78 -1.42
CA LEU A 49 -5.76 12.55 -1.33
C LEU A 49 -5.01 11.39 -0.66
N CYS A 50 -3.69 11.51 -0.51
CA CYS A 50 -2.88 10.56 0.25
C CYS A 50 -2.85 10.89 1.76
N ILE A 51 -3.42 12.02 2.19
CA ILE A 51 -3.51 12.37 3.60
C ILE A 51 -4.73 11.65 4.19
N PRO A 52 -4.54 10.80 5.21
CA PRO A 52 -5.67 10.14 5.86
C PRO A 52 -6.58 11.17 6.52
N HIS A 53 -7.88 11.10 6.22
CA HIS A 53 -8.89 12.04 6.72
C HIS A 53 -9.29 11.81 8.20
N GLY A 54 -8.64 10.87 8.89
CA GLY A 54 -8.88 10.60 10.31
C GLY A 54 -8.05 9.43 10.83
N ASN A 55 -8.15 9.18 12.14
CA ASN A 55 -7.41 8.11 12.80
C ASN A 55 -8.03 6.72 12.61
N ALA A 56 -9.21 6.62 11.99
CA ALA A 56 -9.95 5.37 11.85
C ALA A 56 -9.13 4.26 11.15
N ASP A 57 -8.34 4.60 10.13
CA ASP A 57 -7.46 3.62 9.46
C ASP A 57 -6.32 3.15 10.36
N LEU A 58 -5.77 4.05 11.19
CA LEU A 58 -4.75 3.71 12.19
C LEU A 58 -5.34 2.81 13.28
N GLU A 59 -6.53 3.15 13.77
CA GLU A 59 -7.27 2.40 14.81
C GLU A 59 -7.72 1.03 14.32
N ARG A 60 -8.20 0.92 13.07
CA ARG A 60 -8.44 -0.36 12.40
C ARG A 60 -7.16 -1.18 12.37
N GLY A 61 -6.03 -0.53 12.07
CA GLY A 61 -4.73 -1.13 12.15
C GLY A 61 -4.41 -1.69 13.55
N PHE A 62 -4.59 -0.91 14.61
CA PHE A 62 -4.36 -1.36 15.98
C PHE A 62 -5.28 -2.54 16.36
N SER A 63 -6.52 -2.54 15.89
CA SER A 63 -7.45 -3.64 16.11
C SER A 63 -7.00 -4.94 15.43
N GLU A 64 -6.52 -4.86 14.19
CA GLU A 64 -5.93 -6.01 13.49
C GLU A 64 -4.67 -6.53 14.20
N ASN A 65 -3.82 -5.63 14.70
CA ASN A 65 -2.63 -5.99 15.46
C ASN A 65 -2.98 -6.66 16.78
N ARG A 66 -3.99 -6.16 17.50
CA ARG A 66 -4.45 -6.74 18.76
C ARG A 66 -4.83 -8.20 18.58
N ARG A 67 -5.58 -8.54 17.52
CA ARG A 67 -5.92 -9.94 17.20
C ARG A 67 -4.67 -10.81 17.01
N MET A 68 -3.65 -10.30 16.30
CA MET A 68 -2.42 -11.05 16.02
C MET A 68 -1.52 -11.22 17.26
N LEU A 69 -1.49 -10.23 18.14
CA LEU A 69 -0.66 -10.23 19.35
C LEU A 69 -1.28 -11.06 20.48
N LEU A 70 -2.61 -11.09 20.59
CA LEU A 70 -3.31 -11.89 21.60
C LEU A 70 -3.07 -13.40 21.44
N GLU A 71 -2.97 -13.89 20.20
CA GLU A 71 -2.68 -15.31 19.91
C GLU A 71 -1.18 -15.64 19.92
N ARG A 72 -0.29 -14.63 19.91
CA ARG A 72 1.17 -14.81 19.74
C ARG A 72 1.95 -13.85 20.63
N ALA A 73 2.13 -14.23 21.89
CA ALA A 73 2.71 -13.39 22.96
C ALA A 73 4.19 -12.98 22.78
N ARG A 74 4.90 -13.40 21.71
CA ARG A 74 6.35 -13.16 21.53
C ARG A 74 6.75 -12.75 20.11
N LEU A 75 5.96 -11.89 19.46
CA LEU A 75 6.38 -11.29 18.18
C LEU A 75 7.13 -9.98 18.40
N THR A 76 8.32 -9.87 17.82
CA THR A 76 9.01 -8.58 17.70
C THR A 76 8.26 -7.67 16.73
N ILE A 77 8.45 -6.35 16.87
CA ILE A 77 7.84 -5.35 15.98
C ILE A 77 8.16 -5.63 14.51
N HIS A 78 9.39 -6.08 14.21
CA HIS A 78 9.81 -6.46 12.86
C HIS A 78 8.96 -7.61 12.29
N ASN A 79 8.66 -8.62 13.11
CA ASN A 79 7.82 -9.75 12.69
C ASN A 79 6.38 -9.31 12.47
N VAL A 80 5.84 -8.45 13.35
CA VAL A 80 4.50 -7.88 13.18
C VAL A 80 4.41 -7.12 11.85
N ASN A 81 5.36 -6.22 11.58
CA ASN A 81 5.40 -5.44 10.34
C ASN A 81 5.51 -6.35 9.10
N GLY A 82 6.36 -7.38 9.16
CA GLY A 82 6.50 -8.36 8.07
C GLY A 82 5.19 -9.09 7.77
N ILE A 83 4.50 -9.61 8.78
CA ILE A 83 3.22 -10.30 8.58
C ILE A 83 2.16 -9.35 8.04
N ARG A 84 2.10 -8.10 8.53
CA ARG A 84 1.16 -7.08 8.02
C ARG A 84 1.37 -6.78 6.55
N GLN A 85 2.62 -6.63 6.12
CA GLN A 85 2.93 -6.41 4.71
C GLN A 85 2.45 -7.57 3.84
N ILE A 86 2.69 -8.81 4.27
CA ILE A 86 2.24 -10.01 3.54
C ILE A 86 0.71 -10.08 3.48
N LEU A 87 0.01 -9.91 4.60
CA LEU A 87 -1.45 -9.97 4.66
C LEU A 87 -2.10 -8.85 3.85
N SER A 88 -1.56 -7.63 3.93
CA SER A 88 -2.03 -6.50 3.12
C SER A 88 -1.84 -6.76 1.63
N HIS A 89 -0.68 -7.33 1.25
CA HIS A 89 -0.43 -7.73 -0.13
C HIS A 89 -1.38 -8.84 -0.60
N ALA A 90 -1.61 -9.87 0.21
CA ALA A 90 -2.54 -10.96 -0.09
C ALA A 90 -3.99 -10.47 -0.26
N LYS A 91 -4.43 -9.49 0.55
CA LYS A 91 -5.76 -8.85 0.40
C LYS A 91 -5.95 -8.22 -0.99
N ARG A 92 -4.91 -7.74 -1.66
CA ARG A 92 -5.00 -7.19 -3.04
C ARG A 92 -5.44 -8.24 -4.06
N PHE A 93 -5.22 -9.51 -3.78
CA PHE A 93 -5.64 -10.63 -4.64
C PHE A 93 -6.99 -11.22 -4.21
N GLY A 94 -7.71 -10.56 -3.30
CA GLY A 94 -8.97 -11.07 -2.74
C GLY A 94 -8.78 -12.31 -1.85
N GLY A 95 -7.55 -12.54 -1.36
CA GLY A 95 -7.22 -13.74 -0.59
C GLY A 95 -7.09 -15.02 -1.42
N ASP A 96 -7.16 -14.94 -2.75
CA ASP A 96 -6.95 -16.07 -3.65
C ASP A 96 -5.45 -16.24 -3.95
N PRO A 97 -4.81 -17.32 -3.47
CA PRO A 97 -3.38 -17.56 -3.71
C PRO A 97 -3.04 -17.80 -5.18
N SER A 98 -4.02 -18.26 -5.98
CA SER A 98 -3.81 -18.63 -7.39
C SER A 98 -3.48 -17.43 -8.27
N LYS A 99 -3.89 -16.22 -7.84
CA LYS A 99 -3.62 -14.96 -8.52
C LYS A 99 -2.23 -14.39 -8.21
N PHE A 100 -1.51 -14.99 -7.26
CA PHE A 100 -0.18 -14.56 -6.89
C PHE A 100 0.85 -15.10 -7.88
N VAL A 101 1.49 -14.20 -8.63
CA VAL A 101 2.53 -14.57 -9.58
C VAL A 101 3.84 -14.82 -8.84
N VAL A 102 4.27 -16.08 -8.82
CA VAL A 102 5.56 -16.46 -8.22
C VAL A 102 6.68 -16.11 -9.18
N THR A 103 7.47 -15.08 -8.83
CA THR A 103 8.63 -14.66 -9.62
C THR A 103 9.90 -15.38 -9.16
N PRO A 104 10.94 -15.50 -10.01
CA PRO A 104 12.24 -16.06 -9.60
C PRO A 104 12.89 -15.32 -8.43
N THR A 105 12.61 -14.02 -8.29
CA THR A 105 13.11 -13.22 -7.15
C THR A 105 12.47 -13.64 -5.83
N ILE A 106 11.16 -13.94 -5.82
CA ILE A 106 10.46 -14.46 -4.65
C ILE A 106 11.02 -15.82 -4.26
N ILE A 107 11.25 -16.71 -5.24
CA ILE A 107 11.83 -18.04 -4.99
C ILE A 107 13.20 -17.91 -4.32
N LYS A 108 14.08 -17.06 -4.87
CA LYS A 108 15.40 -16.80 -4.28
C LYS A 108 15.31 -16.22 -2.87
N ALA A 109 14.38 -15.30 -2.62
CA ALA A 109 14.18 -14.70 -1.31
C ALA A 109 13.73 -15.73 -0.26
N VAL A 110 12.82 -16.65 -0.62
CA VAL A 110 12.36 -17.73 0.26
C VAL A 110 13.49 -18.70 0.57
N GLN A 111 14.27 -19.09 -0.44
CA GLN A 111 15.44 -19.98 -0.26
C GLN A 111 16.48 -19.35 0.69
N ALA A 112 16.79 -18.06 0.50
CA ALA A 112 17.71 -17.33 1.37
C ALA A 112 17.19 -17.24 2.81
N SER A 113 15.89 -16.98 3.00
CA SER A 113 15.25 -16.95 4.31
C SER A 113 15.32 -18.32 5.01
N SER A 114 15.01 -19.40 4.28
CA SER A 114 15.08 -20.77 4.79
C SER A 114 16.50 -21.16 5.21
N LYS A 115 17.51 -20.79 4.39
CA LYS A 115 18.93 -21.00 4.72
C LYS A 115 19.30 -20.30 6.03
N ARG A 116 19.00 -19.00 6.17
CA ARG A 116 19.29 -18.23 7.39
C ARG A 116 18.61 -18.80 8.64
N TYR A 117 17.37 -19.28 8.48
CA TYR A 117 16.66 -19.91 9.58
C TYR A 117 17.38 -21.18 10.05
N ARG A 118 17.79 -22.07 9.13
CA ARG A 118 18.55 -23.28 9.47
C ARG A 118 19.90 -22.97 10.12
N GLU A 119 20.60 -21.97 9.61
CA GLU A 119 21.88 -21.50 10.19
C GLU A 119 21.68 -21.02 11.64
N ARG A 120 20.61 -20.28 11.92
CA ARG A 120 20.28 -19.83 13.28
C ARG A 120 19.99 -21.01 14.22
N ILE A 121 19.16 -21.96 13.76
CA ILE A 121 18.82 -23.15 14.57
C ILE A 121 20.09 -23.96 14.88
N ALA A 122 20.96 -24.20 13.90
CA ALA A 122 22.22 -24.91 14.11
C ALA A 122 23.15 -24.18 15.11
N ALA A 123 23.21 -22.85 15.05
CA ALA A 123 23.97 -22.05 16.02
C ALA A 123 23.39 -22.17 17.44
N GLU A 124 22.06 -22.06 17.59
CA GLU A 124 21.38 -22.24 18.88
C GLU A 124 21.62 -23.65 19.48
N GLU A 125 21.58 -24.70 18.65
CA GLU A 125 21.87 -26.08 19.06
C GLU A 125 23.33 -26.29 19.48
N SER A 126 24.28 -25.57 18.86
CA SER A 126 25.70 -25.66 19.20
C SER A 126 26.04 -24.98 20.54
N VAL A 127 25.27 -23.95 20.94
CA VAL A 127 25.45 -23.23 22.20
C VAL A 127 24.77 -23.96 23.37
N ALA A 128 23.78 -24.80 23.08
CA ALA A 128 23.06 -25.59 24.09
C ALA A 128 23.75 -26.92 24.45
N LYS A 129 24.82 -27.30 23.74
CA LYS A 129 25.68 -28.45 24.03
C LYS A 129 26.93 -28.03 24.79
#